data_AF-A0A9W9CIS8-F1
#
_entry.id   AF-A0A9W9CIS8-F1
#
_cell.length_a   1.000
_cell.length_b   1.000
_cell.length_c   1.000
_cell.angle_alpha   90.00
_cell.angle_beta   90.00
_cell.angle_gamma   90.00
#
_symmetry.space_group_name_H-M   'P 1'
#
loop_
_entity.id
_entity.type
_entity.pdbx_description
1 polymer ?
#
loop_
_entity_poly.entity_id
_entity_poly.type
_entity_poly.pdbx_seq_one_letter_code
_entity_poly.pdbx_strand_id
1 'polypeptide(L)'
;MAQWADVSSTNRIQHVFLDVNVNDFDPNYVPSFDLETNCPMCRTRTTASSDDALARQLEQKYPTTYAERRAEDEVDRGSRVGEGGVEGVQILIGNKHRLVRGSEDDNQHDWTFFVRTSRPDIVKEVRVDLHPTFRPPRLTLRNPPYEIRRLGWGYFTIEAEIILKEPYSWVLDNTGTRQPGLPLTWTLDFEDRGGQGRVRAKVKRLEANPTNVAAQSLANGPDLEDEDEEEDADYEAAEDDEESSSDDDDDGEDLSEYLATPPRR
;
A
#
# COMPACT_ATOMS: atom_id res chain seq x y z
N MET A 1 7.62 6.45 28.48
CA MET A 1 7.87 5.68 27.25
C MET A 1 6.80 6.11 26.28
N ALA A 2 7.17 6.80 25.20
CA ALA A 2 6.22 7.22 24.19
C ALA A 2 5.99 6.02 23.27
N GLN A 3 4.82 5.41 23.36
CA GLN A 3 4.37 4.32 22.49
C GLN A 3 4.02 4.97 21.14
N TRP A 4 5.01 5.11 20.26
CA TRP A 4 4.83 5.60 18.90
C TRP A 4 4.47 4.43 17.98
N ALA A 5 3.55 4.70 17.06
CA ALA A 5 2.66 3.73 16.44
C ALA A 5 3.37 2.50 15.83
N ASP A 6 3.05 1.32 16.38
CA ASP A 6 3.39 0.02 15.79
C ASP A 6 2.56 -0.33 14.52
N VAL A 7 1.70 0.60 14.09
CA VAL A 7 0.58 0.34 13.19
C VAL A 7 0.83 1.03 11.85
N SER A 8 0.74 0.29 10.75
CA SER A 8 0.71 0.88 9.40
C SER A 8 -0.63 1.59 9.20
N SER A 9 -0.76 2.83 9.66
CA SER A 9 -2.02 3.58 9.56
C SER A 9 -2.15 4.25 8.19
N THR A 10 -3.19 3.91 7.44
CA THR A 10 -3.50 4.48 6.10
C THR A 10 -4.66 5.48 6.12
N ASN A 11 -5.36 5.64 7.25
CA ASN A 11 -6.65 6.34 7.31
C ASN A 11 -6.59 7.88 7.24
N ARG A 12 -5.41 8.49 7.17
CA ARG A 12 -5.33 9.96 7.05
C ARG A 12 -4.07 10.42 6.32
N ILE A 13 -4.04 10.18 5.02
CA ILE A 13 -2.97 10.68 4.15
C ILE A 13 -3.16 12.19 4.01
N GLN A 14 -2.26 12.96 4.62
CA GLN A 14 -2.29 14.42 4.51
C GLN A 14 -1.76 14.83 3.13
N HIS A 15 -2.45 15.77 2.49
CA HIS A 15 -1.95 16.44 1.29
C HIS A 15 -0.76 17.31 1.70
N VAL A 16 0.43 16.93 1.26
CA VAL A 16 1.66 17.69 1.50
C VAL A 16 2.05 18.37 0.19
N PHE A 17 2.08 19.69 0.22
CA PHE A 17 2.47 20.59 -0.87
C PHE A 17 4.00 20.64 -1.05
N LEU A 18 4.69 19.51 -0.85
CA LEU A 18 6.13 19.45 -0.99
C LEU A 18 6.49 19.37 -2.47
N ASP A 19 7.30 20.33 -2.92
CA ASP A 19 7.94 20.43 -4.24
C ASP A 19 8.99 19.32 -4.49
N VAL A 20 8.78 18.13 -3.92
CA VAL A 20 9.60 16.95 -4.22
C VAL A 20 9.22 16.54 -5.63
N ASN A 21 10.16 16.76 -6.56
CA ASN A 21 10.05 16.22 -7.90
C ASN A 21 9.78 14.72 -7.77
N VAL A 22 8.64 14.30 -8.33
CA VAL A 22 8.12 12.95 -8.22
C VAL A 22 9.16 11.91 -8.68
N ASN A 23 10.07 12.26 -9.60
CA ASN A 23 11.16 11.40 -10.07
C ASN A 23 12.34 11.27 -9.08
N ASP A 24 12.46 12.17 -8.13
CA ASP A 24 13.53 12.24 -7.13
C ASP A 24 13.04 11.69 -5.78
N PHE A 25 12.12 10.71 -5.80
CA PHE A 25 11.68 10.03 -4.60
C PHE A 25 12.87 9.36 -3.92
N ASP A 26 13.43 10.05 -2.93
CA ASP A 26 14.42 9.52 -2.02
C ASP A 26 13.71 9.04 -0.75
N PRO A 27 13.70 7.73 -0.46
CA PRO A 27 13.13 7.20 0.78
C PRO A 27 13.90 7.68 2.02
N ASN A 28 15.12 8.17 1.86
CA ASN A 28 15.92 8.78 2.91
C ASN A 28 15.73 10.30 2.99
N TYR A 29 14.89 10.91 2.14
CA TYR A 29 14.63 12.35 2.18
C TYR A 29 14.03 12.75 3.53
N VAL A 30 14.76 13.64 4.20
CA VAL A 30 14.32 14.31 5.41
C VAL A 30 13.77 15.67 4.98
N PRO A 31 12.45 15.92 5.10
CA PRO A 31 11.81 17.16 4.65
C PRO A 31 12.20 18.40 5.49
N SER A 32 13.29 18.33 6.25
CA SER A 32 13.68 19.30 7.26
C SER A 32 14.42 20.52 6.73
N PHE A 33 14.71 20.61 5.43
CA PHE A 33 15.69 21.59 4.99
C PHE A 33 15.14 22.96 4.61
N ASP A 34 13.84 23.12 4.34
CA ASP A 34 13.22 24.44 4.08
C ASP A 34 11.71 24.44 4.42
N LEU A 35 11.36 24.15 5.68
CA LEU A 35 9.97 24.28 6.15
C LEU A 35 9.67 25.77 6.42
N GLU A 36 9.14 26.46 5.42
CA GLU A 36 8.50 27.76 5.57
C GLU A 36 7.09 27.59 6.13
N THR A 37 6.86 28.09 7.34
CA THR A 37 5.51 28.11 7.94
C THR A 37 5.21 29.48 8.55
N ASN A 38 3.93 29.86 8.56
CA ASN A 38 3.51 31.07 9.24
C ASN A 38 3.36 30.78 10.74
N CYS A 39 4.00 31.59 11.58
CA CYS A 39 3.85 31.49 13.03
C CYS A 39 2.36 31.61 13.42
N PRO A 40 1.76 30.63 14.12
CA PRO A 40 0.34 30.64 14.45
C PRO A 40 -0.06 31.80 15.39
N MET A 41 0.91 32.39 16.09
CA MET A 41 0.66 33.51 17.01
C MET A 41 0.68 34.87 16.32
N CYS A 42 1.65 35.12 15.43
CA CYS A 42 1.87 36.44 14.84
C CYS A 42 1.79 36.47 13.31
N ARG A 43 1.49 35.33 12.68
CA ARG A 43 1.42 35.12 11.21
C ARG A 43 2.69 35.49 10.46
N THR A 44 3.80 35.71 11.18
CA THR A 44 5.11 36.01 10.59
C THR A 44 5.67 34.74 9.95
N ARG A 45 6.20 34.84 8.72
CA ARG A 45 6.89 33.73 8.07
C ARG A 45 8.10 33.34 8.90
N THR A 46 8.18 32.06 9.24
CA THR A 46 9.29 31.46 9.97
C THR A 46 9.83 30.29 9.18
N THR A 47 11.16 30.22 9.09
CA THR A 47 11.89 29.12 8.47
C THR A 47 12.50 28.27 9.57
N ALA A 48 12.22 26.97 9.58
CA ALA A 48 12.97 26.03 10.39
C ALA A 48 14.24 25.60 9.64
N SER A 49 15.40 25.65 10.30
CA SER A 49 16.64 25.09 9.80
C SER A 49 17.26 24.17 10.85
N SER A 50 18.04 23.18 10.42
CA SER A 50 18.74 22.29 11.33
C SER A 50 19.93 23.00 11.98
N ASP A 51 20.01 22.95 13.31
CA ASP A 51 21.19 23.40 14.05
C ASP A 51 22.15 22.22 14.25
N ASP A 52 23.14 22.10 13.36
CA ASP A 52 24.13 21.03 13.39
C ASP A 52 25.00 21.06 14.65
N ALA A 53 25.26 22.25 15.19
CA ALA A 53 26.08 22.39 16.39
C ALA A 53 25.32 21.85 17.62
N LEU A 54 24.04 22.22 17.75
CA LEU A 54 23.17 21.68 18.78
C LEU A 54 22.96 20.18 18.62
N ALA A 55 22.79 19.69 17.38
CA ALA A 55 22.65 18.27 17.10
C ALA A 55 23.88 17.48 17.59
N ARG A 56 25.09 17.93 17.28
CA ARG A 56 26.35 17.34 17.78
C ARG A 56 26.46 17.39 19.30
N GLN A 57 26.04 18.51 19.91
CA GLN A 57 26.04 18.64 21.37
C GLN A 57 25.08 17.65 22.02
N LEU A 58 23.89 17.45 21.45
CA LEU A 58 22.92 16.48 21.92
C LEU A 58 23.42 15.05 21.77
N GLU A 59 24.09 14.72 20.66
CA GLU A 59 24.70 13.40 20.44
C GLU A 59 25.80 13.11 21.47
N GLN A 60 26.66 14.10 21.77
CA GLN A 60 27.68 13.96 22.82
C GLN A 60 27.10 13.82 24.22
N LYS A 61 26.02 14.57 24.52
CA LYS A 61 25.38 14.56 25.84
C LYS A 61 24.57 13.29 26.08
N TYR A 62 24.01 12.71 25.02
CA TYR A 62 23.11 11.57 25.10
C TYR A 62 23.46 10.48 24.07
N PRO A 63 24.66 9.86 24.17
CA PRO A 63 25.16 8.97 23.12
C PRO A 63 24.30 7.71 22.95
N THR A 64 23.86 7.10 24.06
CA THR A 64 23.05 5.87 24.02
C THR A 64 21.69 6.11 23.38
N THR A 65 20.96 7.14 23.82
CA THR A 65 19.61 7.41 23.28
C THR A 65 19.66 7.91 21.84
N TYR A 66 20.74 8.60 21.44
CA TYR A 66 20.92 8.99 20.04
C TYR A 66 21.20 7.77 19.15
N ALA A 67 22.00 6.81 19.63
CA ALA A 67 22.25 5.55 18.93
C ALA A 67 20.99 4.67 18.83
N GLU A 68 20.21 4.56 19.91
CA GLU A 68 18.93 3.86 19.92
C GLU A 68 17.96 4.47 18.90
N ARG A 69 17.75 5.79 18.94
CA ARG A 69 16.90 6.48 17.97
C ARG A 69 17.39 6.30 16.55
N ARG A 70 18.70 6.36 16.29
CA ARG A 70 19.25 6.12 14.95
C ARG A 70 18.90 4.73 14.43
N ALA A 71 18.99 3.71 15.29
CA ALA A 71 18.62 2.34 14.92
C ALA A 71 17.11 2.20 14.65
N GLU A 72 16.24 2.83 15.45
CA GLU A 72 14.80 2.89 15.20
C GLU A 72 14.50 3.56 13.85
N ASP A 73 15.16 4.68 13.59
CA ASP A 73 15.05 5.47 12.36
C ASP A 73 15.50 4.69 11.10
N GLU A 74 16.52 3.85 11.23
CA GLU A 74 17.00 2.95 10.16
C GLU A 74 15.97 1.84 9.87
N VAL A 75 15.31 1.32 10.91
CA VAL A 75 14.23 0.33 10.77
C VAL A 75 13.02 0.95 10.10
N ASP A 76 12.58 2.13 10.55
CA ASP A 76 11.44 2.87 10.00
C ASP A 76 11.63 3.25 8.53
N ARG A 77 12.87 3.53 8.11
CA ARG A 77 13.21 3.80 6.70
C ARG A 77 13.34 2.54 5.85
N GLY A 78 13.42 1.36 6.48
CA GLY A 78 13.67 0.09 5.78
C GLY A 78 15.13 -0.17 5.44
N SER A 79 16.07 0.62 5.98
CA SER A 79 17.51 0.40 5.82
C SER A 79 18.02 -0.75 6.68
N ARG A 80 17.26 -1.11 7.73
CA ARG A 80 17.57 -2.19 8.66
C ARG A 80 16.33 -3.01 8.99
N VAL A 81 16.51 -4.31 9.22
CA VAL A 81 15.48 -5.18 9.79
C VAL A 81 15.40 -4.96 11.29
N GLY A 82 14.22 -4.59 11.77
CA GLY A 82 13.90 -4.43 13.19
C GLY A 82 13.69 -5.76 13.90
N GLU A 83 13.31 -5.67 15.18
CA GLU A 83 12.99 -6.84 15.98
C GLU A 83 11.84 -7.65 15.34
N GLY A 84 11.93 -8.98 15.41
CA GLY A 84 10.90 -9.87 14.87
C GLY A 84 10.78 -9.88 13.33
N GLY A 85 11.79 -9.38 12.61
CA GLY A 85 11.84 -9.42 11.14
C GLY A 85 11.01 -8.33 10.46
N VAL A 86 10.66 -7.26 11.19
CA VAL A 86 9.87 -6.15 10.68
C VAL A 86 10.76 -5.14 9.97
N GLU A 87 10.35 -4.71 8.79
CA GLU A 87 11.07 -3.75 7.96
C GLU A 87 10.14 -2.57 7.63
N GLY A 88 10.65 -1.34 7.71
CA GLY A 88 9.91 -0.15 7.30
C GLY A 88 9.82 -0.03 5.77
N VAL A 89 8.69 0.45 5.28
CA VAL A 89 8.46 0.78 3.87
C VAL A 89 7.83 2.15 3.81
N GLN A 90 8.44 3.03 3.02
CA GLN A 90 7.87 4.33 2.73
C GLN A 90 7.11 4.27 1.42
N ILE A 91 5.90 4.80 1.45
CA ILE A 91 5.03 4.90 0.30
C ILE A 91 4.72 6.39 0.06
N LEU A 92 4.74 6.80 -1.19
CA LEU A 92 4.29 8.10 -1.64
C LEU A 92 3.12 7.86 -2.59
N ILE A 93 1.97 8.45 -2.27
CA ILE A 93 0.76 8.40 -3.08
C ILE A 93 0.36 9.82 -3.42
N GLY A 94 -0.06 10.06 -4.65
CA GLY A 94 -0.40 11.41 -5.07
C GLY A 94 -0.88 11.47 -6.50
N ASN A 95 -1.09 12.69 -6.96
CA ASN A 95 -1.37 12.95 -8.36
C ASN A 95 -0.66 14.20 -8.86
N LYS A 96 -0.19 14.14 -10.10
CA LYS A 96 0.18 15.32 -10.89
C LYS A 96 -1.06 15.86 -11.58
N HIS A 97 -1.11 17.16 -11.80
CA HIS A 97 -2.17 17.83 -12.51
C HIS A 97 -1.61 18.88 -13.48
N ARG A 98 -2.25 18.99 -14.64
CA ARG A 98 -2.07 20.07 -15.59
C ARG A 98 -3.40 20.37 -16.29
N LEU A 99 -3.71 21.66 -16.42
CA LEU A 99 -4.85 22.11 -17.22
C LEU A 99 -4.54 22.04 -18.71
N VAL A 100 -5.37 21.33 -19.48
CA VAL A 100 -5.33 21.29 -20.95
C VAL A 100 -6.19 22.42 -21.48
N ARG A 101 -5.56 23.51 -21.93
CA ARG A 101 -6.29 24.65 -22.52
C ARG A 101 -6.63 24.35 -23.97
N GLY A 102 -7.91 24.47 -24.33
CA GLY A 102 -8.39 24.39 -25.71
C GLY A 102 -9.27 23.20 -26.07
N SER A 103 -9.71 22.38 -25.11
CA SER A 103 -10.85 21.49 -25.34
C SER A 103 -12.15 22.26 -25.07
N GLU A 104 -13.13 22.13 -25.95
CA GLU A 104 -14.52 22.58 -25.68
C GLU A 104 -15.24 21.65 -24.69
N ASP A 105 -14.61 20.51 -24.34
CA ASP A 105 -15.11 19.53 -23.38
C ASP A 105 -14.80 19.91 -21.93
N ASP A 106 -15.63 19.43 -20.99
CA ASP A 106 -15.47 19.59 -19.54
C ASP A 106 -14.24 18.83 -18.97
N ASN A 107 -13.66 17.90 -19.73
CA ASN A 107 -12.51 17.07 -19.34
C ASN A 107 -11.16 17.79 -19.52
N GLN A 108 -11.00 18.96 -18.88
CA GLN A 108 -9.83 19.83 -19.04
C GLN A 108 -8.67 19.49 -18.10
N HIS A 109 -8.87 18.61 -17.12
CA HIS A 109 -7.86 18.26 -16.14
C HIS A 109 -7.10 17.00 -16.58
N ASP A 110 -5.87 17.17 -17.05
CA ASP A 110 -4.92 16.08 -17.29
C ASP A 110 -4.20 15.75 -15.98
N TRP A 111 -4.58 14.62 -15.40
CA TRP A 111 -4.03 14.17 -14.13
C TRP A 111 -3.32 12.83 -14.27
N THR A 112 -2.29 12.65 -13.45
CA THR A 112 -1.52 11.41 -13.36
C THR A 112 -1.45 10.98 -11.92
N PHE A 113 -2.22 9.98 -11.53
CA PHE A 113 -2.12 9.32 -10.23
C PHE A 113 -0.86 8.45 -10.20
N PHE A 114 -0.18 8.41 -9.05
CA PHE A 114 1.01 7.61 -8.86
C PHE A 114 1.10 7.03 -7.46
N VAL A 115 1.70 5.83 -7.37
CA VAL A 115 2.13 5.21 -6.12
C VAL A 115 3.60 4.85 -6.24
N ARG A 116 4.44 5.37 -5.35
CA ARG A 116 5.87 5.07 -5.31
C ARG A 116 6.21 4.46 -3.96
N THR A 117 7.12 3.50 -3.94
CA THR A 117 7.52 2.81 -2.72
C THR A 117 9.05 2.81 -2.59
N SER A 118 9.57 2.80 -1.37
CA SER A 118 11.01 2.65 -1.10
C SER A 118 11.52 1.28 -1.53
N ARG A 119 10.62 0.30 -1.57
CA ARG A 119 10.89 -1.10 -1.90
C ARG A 119 9.93 -1.60 -2.98
N PRO A 120 10.14 -1.24 -4.25
CA PRO A 120 9.33 -1.75 -5.36
C PRO A 120 9.62 -3.24 -5.64
N ASP A 121 10.74 -3.77 -5.15
CA ASP A 121 11.16 -5.17 -5.30
C ASP A 121 10.16 -6.15 -4.67
N ILE A 122 9.60 -5.79 -3.50
CA ILE A 122 8.66 -6.62 -2.75
C ILE A 122 7.20 -6.44 -3.17
N VAL A 123 6.88 -5.45 -4.00
CA VAL A 123 5.51 -5.19 -4.46
C VAL A 123 5.18 -6.12 -5.64
N LYS A 124 4.07 -6.85 -5.54
CA LYS A 124 3.56 -7.73 -6.60
C LYS A 124 2.77 -6.91 -7.62
N GLU A 125 1.79 -6.16 -7.14
CA GLU A 125 0.93 -5.31 -7.94
C GLU A 125 0.27 -4.23 -7.09
N VAL A 126 -0.14 -3.14 -7.73
CA VAL A 126 -0.99 -2.10 -7.16
C VAL A 126 -2.32 -2.15 -7.90
N ARG A 127 -3.39 -2.49 -7.18
CA ARG A 127 -4.76 -2.42 -7.71
C ARG A 127 -5.27 -1.02 -7.49
N VAL A 128 -5.91 -0.44 -8.49
CA VAL A 128 -6.44 0.92 -8.43
C VAL A 128 -7.87 0.90 -8.91
N ASP A 129 -8.77 1.32 -8.04
CA ASP A 129 -10.18 1.48 -8.30
C ASP A 129 -10.47 2.98 -8.52
N LEU A 130 -10.77 3.31 -9.77
CA LEU A 130 -11.21 4.62 -10.21
C LEU A 130 -12.74 4.72 -10.13
N HIS A 131 -13.24 5.96 -10.21
CA HIS A 131 -14.66 6.20 -10.35
C HIS A 131 -15.25 5.46 -11.59
N PRO A 132 -16.47 4.90 -11.53
CA PRO A 132 -17.06 4.11 -12.62
C PRO A 132 -17.18 4.83 -13.98
N THR A 133 -17.07 6.16 -14.01
CA THR A 133 -17.04 6.95 -15.26
C THR A 133 -15.78 6.72 -16.08
N PHE A 134 -14.70 6.21 -15.48
CA PHE A 134 -13.47 5.87 -16.18
C PHE A 134 -13.54 4.44 -16.72
N ARG A 135 -13.04 4.24 -17.95
CA ARG A 135 -12.96 2.91 -18.57
C ARG A 135 -11.51 2.52 -18.87
N PRO A 136 -11.04 1.35 -18.41
CA PRO A 136 -11.65 0.53 -17.36
C PRO A 136 -11.62 1.26 -15.99
N PRO A 137 -12.61 1.01 -15.09
CA PRO A 137 -12.63 1.62 -13.76
C PRO A 137 -11.63 0.95 -12.81
N ARG A 138 -11.32 -0.33 -13.01
CA ARG A 138 -10.34 -1.07 -12.22
C ARG A 138 -9.06 -1.31 -13.02
N LEU A 139 -7.91 -1.01 -12.44
CA LEU A 139 -6.60 -1.18 -13.06
C LEU A 139 -5.67 -1.97 -12.14
N THR A 140 -4.85 -2.83 -12.72
CA THR A 140 -3.80 -3.56 -11.98
C THR A 140 -2.44 -3.19 -12.54
N LEU A 141 -1.62 -2.53 -11.74
CA LEU A 141 -0.29 -2.04 -12.10
C LEU A 141 0.77 -2.97 -11.52
N ARG A 142 1.50 -3.70 -12.38
CA ARG A 142 2.49 -4.69 -11.93
C ARG A 142 3.92 -4.16 -11.86
N ASN A 143 4.21 -3.08 -12.58
CA ASN A 143 5.56 -2.53 -12.68
C ASN A 143 5.63 -1.10 -12.13
N PRO A 144 6.70 -0.75 -11.38
CA PRO A 144 6.97 0.63 -11.02
C PRO A 144 7.18 1.46 -12.30
N PRO A 145 6.77 2.74 -12.33
CA PRO A 145 6.39 3.60 -11.20
C PRO A 145 4.91 3.58 -10.78
N TYR A 146 4.12 2.55 -11.15
CA TYR A 146 2.70 2.42 -10.80
C TYR A 146 1.89 3.72 -11.01
N GLU A 147 1.86 4.19 -12.27
CA GLU A 147 1.20 5.46 -12.64
C GLU A 147 0.01 5.23 -13.58
N ILE A 148 -1.03 6.05 -13.43
CA ILE A 148 -2.21 6.09 -14.30
C ILE A 148 -2.46 7.54 -14.71
N ARG A 149 -2.56 7.78 -16.02
CA ARG A 149 -2.91 9.09 -16.58
C ARG A 149 -4.30 9.06 -17.21
N ARG A 150 -5.12 10.05 -16.88
CA ARG A 150 -6.49 10.22 -17.40
C ARG A 150 -6.84 11.71 -17.50
N LEU A 151 -7.88 12.00 -18.29
CA LEU A 151 -8.54 13.30 -18.33
C LEU A 151 -9.79 13.23 -17.46
N GLY A 152 -10.06 14.27 -16.67
CA GLY A 152 -11.26 14.36 -15.86
C GLY A 152 -11.76 15.80 -15.72
N TRP A 153 -12.93 15.93 -15.11
CA TRP A 153 -13.66 17.19 -14.96
C TRP A 153 -13.74 17.70 -13.52
N GLY A 154 -13.26 16.93 -12.52
CA GLY A 154 -13.42 17.31 -11.11
C GLY A 154 -12.74 16.40 -10.11
N TYR A 155 -13.13 16.54 -8.85
CA TYR A 155 -12.59 15.83 -7.68
C TYR A 155 -13.07 14.38 -7.62
N PHE A 156 -12.13 13.44 -7.63
CA PHE A 156 -12.41 12.02 -7.45
C PHE A 156 -11.55 11.46 -6.34
N THR A 157 -12.11 10.56 -5.54
CA THR A 157 -11.34 9.73 -4.63
C THR A 157 -10.93 8.45 -5.36
N ILE A 158 -9.65 8.15 -5.32
CA ILE A 158 -9.07 6.93 -5.86
C ILE A 158 -8.76 6.00 -4.69
N GLU A 159 -9.22 4.77 -4.78
CA GLU A 159 -8.85 3.70 -3.87
C GLU A 159 -7.75 2.88 -4.53
N ALA A 160 -6.68 2.59 -3.79
CA ALA A 160 -5.56 1.80 -4.26
C ALA A 160 -5.17 0.77 -3.21
N GLU A 161 -4.88 -0.45 -3.64
CA GLU A 161 -4.42 -1.52 -2.77
C GLU A 161 -3.04 -2.00 -3.23
N ILE A 162 -2.04 -1.91 -2.35
CA ILE A 162 -0.68 -2.42 -2.64
C ILE A 162 -0.57 -3.86 -2.15
N ILE A 163 -0.36 -4.79 -3.08
CA ILE A 163 -0.20 -6.22 -2.79
C ILE A 163 1.27 -6.58 -2.82
N LEU A 164 1.74 -7.28 -1.80
CA LEU A 164 3.12 -7.73 -1.70
C LEU A 164 3.33 -9.09 -2.37
N LYS A 165 4.57 -9.36 -2.80
CA LYS A 165 5.01 -10.68 -3.23
C LYS A 165 5.16 -11.57 -2.02
N GLU A 166 4.82 -12.84 -2.17
CA GLU A 166 5.24 -13.84 -1.20
C GLU A 166 6.78 -13.86 -1.11
N PRO A 167 7.36 -14.01 0.09
CA PRO A 167 6.69 -14.30 1.36
C PRO A 167 6.43 -13.05 2.24
N TYR A 168 6.27 -11.86 1.68
CA TYR A 168 6.06 -10.64 2.47
C TYR A 168 4.58 -10.39 2.81
N SER A 169 4.33 -9.82 4.00
CA SER A 169 2.99 -9.39 4.45
C SER A 169 3.04 -8.04 5.15
N TRP A 170 1.96 -7.25 5.04
CA TRP A 170 1.81 -5.99 5.77
C TRP A 170 1.57 -6.22 7.26
N VAL A 171 2.14 -5.35 8.09
CA VAL A 171 1.92 -5.29 9.54
C VAL A 171 0.99 -4.11 9.82
N LEU A 172 -0.31 -4.36 9.88
CA LEU A 172 -1.31 -3.32 10.09
C LEU A 172 -1.49 -3.01 11.58
N ASP A 173 -1.65 -4.04 12.42
CA ASP A 173 -1.95 -3.87 13.85
C ASP A 173 -1.08 -4.75 14.76
N ASN A 174 -0.97 -4.37 16.04
CA ASN A 174 -0.37 -5.18 17.12
C ASN A 174 -1.10 -6.50 17.38
N THR A 175 -2.27 -6.70 16.78
CA THR A 175 -3.06 -7.93 16.84
C THR A 175 -2.55 -9.01 15.89
N GLY A 176 -1.57 -8.69 15.02
CA GLY A 176 -0.96 -9.66 14.12
C GLY A 176 -1.86 -10.06 12.94
N THR A 177 -2.95 -9.34 12.70
CA THR A 177 -3.83 -9.58 11.54
C THR A 177 -3.05 -9.38 10.26
N ARG A 178 -2.82 -10.49 9.55
CA ARG A 178 -2.17 -10.51 8.24
C ARG A 178 -3.16 -10.00 7.22
N GLN A 179 -2.81 -8.96 6.47
CA GLN A 179 -3.52 -8.62 5.24
C GLN A 179 -2.59 -8.77 4.04
N PRO A 180 -3.11 -9.32 2.93
CA PRO A 180 -2.35 -9.46 1.69
C PRO A 180 -2.09 -8.11 1.00
N GLY A 181 -2.94 -7.12 1.28
CA GLY A 181 -2.90 -5.79 0.69
C GLY A 181 -2.86 -4.67 1.73
N LEU A 182 -2.37 -3.51 1.30
CA LEU A 182 -2.41 -2.26 2.06
C LEU A 182 -3.37 -1.31 1.35
N PRO A 183 -4.57 -1.08 1.90
CA PRO A 183 -5.53 -0.14 1.31
C PRO A 183 -5.10 1.30 1.55
N LEU A 184 -5.11 2.09 0.49
CA LEU A 184 -4.76 3.49 0.44
C LEU A 184 -5.89 4.25 -0.25
N THR A 185 -6.21 5.43 0.27
CA THR A 185 -7.24 6.30 -0.31
C THR A 185 -6.62 7.65 -0.58
N TRP A 186 -6.80 8.16 -1.80
CA TRP A 186 -6.30 9.46 -2.21
C TRP A 186 -7.36 10.27 -2.93
N THR A 187 -7.66 11.46 -2.43
CA THR A 187 -8.50 12.42 -3.15
C THR A 187 -7.64 13.17 -4.14
N LEU A 188 -8.02 13.17 -5.42
CA LEU A 188 -7.30 13.92 -6.44
C LEU A 188 -7.27 15.41 -6.11
N ASP A 189 -6.06 15.96 -6.14
CA ASP A 189 -5.79 17.36 -5.92
C ASP A 189 -5.54 18.05 -7.25
N PHE A 190 -6.36 19.05 -7.57
CA PHE A 190 -6.26 19.81 -8.82
C PHE A 190 -5.69 21.21 -8.59
N GLU A 191 -5.27 21.54 -7.37
CA GLU A 191 -4.58 22.79 -7.09
C GLU A 191 -3.16 22.76 -7.68
N ASP A 192 -2.75 23.85 -8.32
CA ASP A 192 -1.44 24.01 -8.99
C ASP A 192 -1.03 22.82 -9.87
N ARG A 193 -0.06 22.00 -9.39
CA ARG A 193 0.50 20.83 -10.08
C ARG A 193 0.00 19.50 -9.51
N GLY A 194 -0.98 19.53 -8.62
CA GLY A 194 -1.48 18.42 -7.84
C GLY A 194 -0.73 18.23 -6.52
N GLY A 195 -1.11 17.21 -5.77
CA GLY A 195 -0.65 16.96 -4.40
C GLY A 195 -0.12 15.55 -4.20
N GLN A 196 0.54 15.35 -3.08
CA GLN A 196 1.05 14.03 -2.68
C GLN A 196 1.06 13.87 -1.17
N GLY A 197 1.04 12.64 -0.69
CA GLY A 197 1.13 12.28 0.71
C GLY A 197 2.08 11.11 0.94
N ARG A 198 2.75 11.13 2.09
CA ARG A 198 3.69 10.08 2.52
C ARG A 198 3.03 9.19 3.55
N VAL A 199 3.11 7.88 3.33
CA VAL A 199 2.68 6.84 4.25
C VAL A 199 3.91 6.05 4.68
N ARG A 200 4.02 5.76 5.98
CA ARG A 200 4.98 4.79 6.51
C ARG A 200 4.23 3.53 6.87
N ALA A 201 4.67 2.41 6.33
CA ALA A 201 4.12 1.10 6.60
C ALA A 201 5.23 0.17 7.05
N LYS A 202 4.86 -0.93 7.70
CA LYS A 202 5.75 -1.98 8.17
C LYS A 202 5.40 -3.26 7.42
N VAL A 203 6.43 -3.97 6.97
CA VAL A 203 6.31 -5.29 6.34
C VAL A 203 7.08 -6.31 7.14
N LYS A 204 6.68 -7.57 7.02
CA LYS A 204 7.42 -8.69 7.59
C LYS A 204 7.56 -9.79 6.55
N ARG A 205 8.73 -10.40 6.51
CA ARG A 205 8.95 -11.61 5.72
C ARG A 205 8.44 -12.81 6.51
N LEU A 206 7.51 -13.56 5.94
CA LEU A 206 7.04 -14.83 6.46
C LEU A 206 8.14 -15.86 6.22
N GLU A 207 8.53 -16.60 7.27
CA GLU A 207 9.39 -17.75 7.07
C GLU A 207 8.58 -18.83 6.35
N ALA A 208 9.17 -19.43 5.32
CA ALA A 208 8.58 -20.58 4.65
C ALA A 208 8.44 -21.69 5.68
N ASN A 209 7.21 -22.07 6.02
CA ASN A 209 6.97 -23.23 6.86
C ASN A 209 7.58 -24.45 6.12
N PRO A 210 8.53 -25.20 6.69
CA PRO A 210 9.18 -26.32 5.99
C PRO A 210 8.26 -27.54 5.76
N THR A 211 6.95 -27.43 6.01
CA THR A 211 5.99 -28.53 5.98
C THR A 211 5.15 -28.59 4.72
N ASN A 212 5.77 -28.50 3.53
CA ASN A 212 5.07 -28.89 2.29
C ASN A 212 5.97 -29.45 1.19
N VAL A 213 6.95 -30.29 1.57
CA VAL A 213 7.72 -31.13 0.63
C VAL A 213 7.50 -32.64 0.85
N ALA A 214 6.56 -33.04 1.71
CA ALA A 214 6.32 -34.45 2.04
C ALA A 214 4.94 -34.99 1.61
N ALA A 215 4.28 -34.37 0.63
CA ALA A 215 2.97 -34.82 0.14
C ALA A 215 2.89 -34.89 -1.39
N GLN A 216 3.99 -35.21 -2.09
CA GLN A 216 3.97 -35.59 -3.51
C GLN A 216 5.07 -36.62 -3.83
N SER A 217 5.10 -37.72 -3.08
CA SER A 217 5.77 -38.94 -3.53
C SER A 217 5.25 -40.11 -2.71
N LEU A 218 4.17 -40.73 -3.18
CA LEU A 218 3.79 -42.13 -2.93
C LEU A 218 2.41 -42.35 -3.57
N ALA A 219 2.40 -42.43 -4.90
CA ALA A 219 1.29 -43.00 -5.66
C ALA A 219 1.90 -43.98 -6.66
N ASN A 220 2.13 -45.20 -6.20
CA ASN A 220 2.26 -46.44 -6.98
C ASN A 220 2.15 -47.59 -5.95
N GLY A 221 1.04 -48.36 -6.03
CA GLY A 221 0.53 -49.33 -5.03
C GLY A 221 1.26 -50.68 -4.96
N PRO A 222 0.58 -51.84 -4.78
CA PRO A 222 -0.82 -52.12 -4.39
C PRO A 222 -0.96 -53.14 -3.22
N ASP A 223 -2.22 -53.46 -2.88
CA ASP A 223 -2.78 -54.64 -2.17
C ASP A 223 -2.21 -55.08 -0.81
N LEU A 224 -3.11 -55.21 0.19
CA LEU A 224 -3.40 -56.46 0.91
C LEU A 224 -4.57 -56.27 1.90
N GLU A 225 -5.27 -57.39 2.11
CA GLU A 225 -6.62 -57.62 2.63
C GLU A 225 -6.76 -57.53 4.18
N ASP A 226 -7.99 -57.77 4.63
CA ASP A 226 -8.48 -58.16 5.97
C ASP A 226 -9.19 -57.05 6.78
N GLU A 227 -10.54 -57.08 6.87
CA GLU A 227 -11.37 -57.82 7.85
C GLU A 227 -11.16 -57.23 9.27
N ASP A 228 -12.12 -56.76 10.08
CA ASP A 228 -13.57 -56.81 10.19
C ASP A 228 -13.96 -55.65 11.13
N GLU A 229 -15.19 -55.13 11.04
CA GLU A 229 -16.09 -54.89 12.19
C GLU A 229 -17.39 -54.24 11.68
N GLU A 230 -18.41 -55.08 11.56
CA GLU A 230 -19.81 -54.65 11.52
C GLU A 230 -20.28 -54.28 12.94
N GLU A 231 -21.00 -53.16 13.08
CA GLU A 231 -22.21 -53.11 13.93
C GLU A 231 -23.04 -51.85 13.60
N ASP A 232 -24.15 -52.11 12.88
CA ASP A 232 -25.53 -51.69 13.17
C ASP A 232 -25.83 -50.19 13.39
N ALA A 233 -26.55 -49.57 12.44
CA ALA A 233 -28.02 -49.44 12.42
C ALA A 233 -28.50 -48.34 13.40
N ASP A 234 -29.45 -47.47 13.14
CA ASP A 234 -30.43 -47.16 12.10
C ASP A 234 -31.19 -45.98 12.75
N TYR A 235 -31.52 -44.92 12.03
CA TYR A 235 -32.84 -44.27 12.13
C TYR A 235 -32.94 -43.14 11.12
N GLU A 236 -33.81 -43.40 10.16
CA GLU A 236 -34.31 -42.51 9.14
C GLU A 236 -35.08 -41.30 9.68
N ALA A 237 -35.26 -40.36 8.74
CA ALA A 237 -36.51 -39.66 8.44
C ALA A 237 -36.97 -38.57 9.43
N ALA A 238 -37.52 -37.45 8.98
CA ALA A 238 -37.66 -36.86 7.67
C ALA A 238 -38.19 -35.44 7.88
N GLU A 239 -38.32 -34.70 6.77
CA GLU A 239 -39.41 -33.75 6.51
C GLU A 239 -39.40 -32.47 7.39
N ASP A 240 -39.56 -31.26 6.88
CA ASP A 240 -40.00 -30.81 5.56
C ASP A 240 -39.87 -29.27 5.56
N ASP A 241 -39.64 -28.72 4.37
CA ASP A 241 -40.41 -27.61 3.78
C ASP A 241 -40.47 -26.25 4.53
N GLU A 242 -40.34 -25.08 3.90
CA GLU A 242 -40.42 -24.75 2.48
C GLU A 242 -40.14 -23.23 2.33
N GLU A 243 -39.74 -22.82 1.11
CA GLU A 243 -40.18 -21.59 0.41
C GLU A 243 -39.71 -20.21 0.97
N SER A 244 -39.32 -19.19 0.18
CA SER A 244 -39.29 -19.00 -1.27
C SER A 244 -38.74 -17.60 -1.63
N SER A 245 -38.20 -17.51 -2.86
CA SER A 245 -38.12 -16.32 -3.73
C SER A 245 -37.08 -15.23 -3.39
N SER A 246 -36.43 -14.56 -4.34
CA SER A 246 -36.59 -14.47 -5.80
C SER A 246 -35.28 -14.01 -6.45
N ASP A 247 -35.21 -14.30 -7.74
CA ASP A 247 -34.22 -13.99 -8.78
C ASP A 247 -33.70 -12.54 -8.85
N ASP A 248 -32.47 -12.39 -9.33
CA ASP A 248 -32.19 -11.55 -10.51
C ASP A 248 -30.79 -11.90 -11.07
N ASP A 249 -30.78 -12.40 -12.30
CA ASP A 249 -29.62 -12.62 -13.16
C ASP A 249 -28.98 -11.28 -13.57
N ASP A 250 -27.64 -11.21 -13.65
CA ASP A 250 -26.98 -10.34 -14.64
C ASP A 250 -25.58 -10.90 -14.99
N ASP A 251 -25.50 -11.42 -16.21
CA ASP A 251 -24.31 -11.92 -16.88
C ASP A 251 -23.34 -10.78 -17.23
N GLY A 252 -22.24 -10.68 -16.50
CA GLY A 252 -21.13 -9.77 -16.82
C GLY A 252 -19.90 -10.52 -17.31
N GLU A 253 -19.76 -10.65 -18.63
CA GLU A 253 -18.62 -11.28 -19.31
C GLU A 253 -17.25 -10.72 -18.83
N ASP A 254 -16.39 -11.62 -18.37
CA ASP A 254 -15.00 -11.37 -17.99
C ASP A 254 -14.13 -11.11 -19.23
N LEU A 255 -14.02 -9.84 -19.63
CA LEU A 255 -13.07 -9.38 -20.63
C LEU A 255 -11.94 -8.59 -19.97
N SER A 256 -10.97 -9.32 -19.43
CA SER A 256 -9.68 -8.77 -19.02
C SER A 256 -8.80 -8.46 -20.25
N GLU A 257 -8.75 -7.20 -20.67
CA GLU A 257 -7.89 -6.77 -21.77
C GLU A 257 -6.47 -6.38 -21.27
N TYR A 258 -5.48 -7.11 -21.79
CA TYR A 258 -4.06 -6.95 -21.47
C TYR A 258 -3.46 -5.78 -22.26
N LEU A 259 -3.18 -4.64 -21.62
CA LEU A 259 -2.44 -3.55 -22.26
C LEU A 259 -0.97 -3.57 -21.86
N ALA A 260 -0.12 -4.02 -22.79
CA ALA A 260 1.33 -3.92 -22.69
C ALA A 260 1.79 -2.46 -22.81
N THR A 261 2.74 -2.07 -21.96
CA THR A 261 3.33 -0.73 -21.92
C THR A 261 4.04 -0.38 -23.24
N PRO A 262 3.83 0.81 -23.82
CA PRO A 262 4.58 1.21 -25.01
C PRO A 262 6.07 1.39 -24.68
N PRO A 263 6.99 0.93 -25.54
CA PRO A 263 8.42 1.11 -25.33
C PRO A 263 8.77 2.60 -25.43
N ARG A 264 9.65 3.05 -24.53
CA ARG A 264 10.26 4.39 -24.60
C ARG A 264 11.04 4.50 -25.92
N ARG A 265 10.74 5.55 -26.70
CA ARG A 265 11.67 6.12 -27.66
C ARG A 265 12.54 7.16 -26.96
#